data_AF-A0A3D3ERB7-F1
#
_entry.id   AF-A0A3D3ERB7-F1
#
_cell.length_a   1.000
_cell.length_b   1.000
_cell.length_c   1.000
_cell.angle_alpha   90.00
_cell.angle_beta   90.00
_cell.angle_gamma   90.00
#
_symmetry.space_group_name_H-M   'P 1'
#
loop_
_entity.id
_entity.type
_entity.pdbx_description
1 polymer ?
#
loop_
_entity_poly.entity_id
_entity_poly.type
_entity_poly.pdbx_seq_one_letter_code
_entity_poly.pdbx_strand_id
1 'polypeptide(L)'
;MKSIWNKKCIHGKFHRLTAIIIAGICTVMSGYLSPSVVGSAQTQQRLKDYEAISDSYNSVIGYREYLKQADQTRPDEVYVIHANDYVRTSDMKITEYEDYEGEEGTSVCTGSSGLIEYEVTIKTAGLYDMSIRYYPIKGNGSSIQRSFFIDGELPYSELNSIEFSRVWKNVNSKWNKDNQGNDLRPEQIEAPEWIDSYLYDSEGYVSGRLSVYLTEGKHTITIVSQREPMLLRSITLFNPKDPGTYKEVKASWDEQGAADTSGQMTIIEAEDATKKSTQMLYPIQDQSTPAVTPYSAKCLLNNTIGGTNWQNAGKWMEWKFDVPESGYYDISMYVKQNFIQGIPINRKITIDG
;
A
#
# COMPACT_ATOMS: atom_id res chain seq x y z
N MET A 1 76.97 -15.84 29.19
CA MET A 1 78.25 -16.16 29.85
C MET A 1 79.36 -16.00 28.80
N LYS A 2 80.22 -14.96 28.95
CA LYS A 2 81.52 -14.68 28.24
C LYS A 2 81.46 -14.56 26.69
N SER A 3 82.11 -13.66 25.97
CA SER A 3 83.25 -12.75 26.19
C SER A 3 83.38 -11.89 24.90
N ILE A 4 83.31 -10.55 24.96
CA ILE A 4 84.42 -9.56 24.83
C ILE A 4 85.01 -9.36 23.41
N TRP A 5 84.72 -8.16 22.86
CA TRP A 5 85.52 -7.16 22.13
C TRP A 5 86.41 -7.55 20.93
N ASN A 6 86.28 -6.78 19.82
CA ASN A 6 87.40 -5.95 19.37
C ASN A 6 86.99 -4.71 18.54
N LYS A 7 87.73 -3.62 18.75
CA LYS A 7 87.62 -2.29 18.15
C LYS A 7 88.24 -2.24 16.74
N LYS A 8 87.77 -1.32 15.89
CA LYS A 8 88.66 -0.36 15.20
C LYS A 8 87.90 0.84 14.62
N CYS A 9 88.38 2.02 15.02
CA CYS A 9 88.04 3.32 14.48
C CYS A 9 88.63 3.53 13.08
N ILE A 10 87.93 4.26 12.22
CA ILE A 10 88.56 5.15 11.22
C ILE A 10 87.82 6.49 11.26
N HIS A 11 88.58 7.54 11.52
CA HIS A 11 88.18 8.95 11.42
C HIS A 11 88.19 9.38 9.95
N GLY A 12 87.14 10.08 9.52
CA GLY A 12 87.07 10.82 8.26
C GLY A 12 86.44 12.18 8.49
N LYS A 13 87.13 13.24 8.09
CA LYS A 13 86.96 14.65 8.49
C LYS A 13 85.70 15.31 7.93
N PHE A 14 85.10 16.13 8.80
CA PHE A 14 84.48 17.44 8.57
C PHE A 14 84.44 18.00 7.14
N HIS A 15 83.22 18.29 6.66
CA HIS A 15 82.91 19.57 6.04
C HIS A 15 81.58 20.10 6.59
N ARG A 16 81.65 21.26 7.25
CA ARG A 16 80.50 22.10 7.59
C ARG A 16 80.02 22.77 6.31
N LEU A 17 78.75 22.64 5.98
CA LEU A 17 78.05 23.55 5.06
C LEU A 17 76.63 23.78 5.60
N THR A 18 76.56 24.90 6.32
CA THR A 18 75.49 25.89 6.36
C THR A 18 74.07 25.44 6.03
N ALA A 19 73.25 25.44 7.08
CA ALA A 19 71.79 25.47 7.01
C ALA A 19 71.31 26.69 6.22
N ILE A 20 70.48 26.46 5.21
CA ILE A 20 69.54 27.44 4.67
C ILE A 20 68.15 26.85 4.89
N ILE A 21 67.47 27.38 5.90
CA ILE A 21 66.06 27.12 6.19
C ILE A 21 65.26 27.99 5.21
N ILE A 22 64.71 27.40 4.16
CA ILE A 22 63.62 28.01 3.40
C ILE A 22 62.32 27.44 3.99
N ALA A 23 61.67 28.24 4.81
CA ALA A 23 60.33 27.98 5.31
C ALA A 23 59.34 28.15 4.14
N GLY A 24 59.11 27.06 3.40
CA GLY A 24 57.97 26.94 2.48
C GLY A 24 56.73 26.61 3.30
N ILE A 25 55.90 27.62 3.55
CA ILE A 25 54.55 27.45 4.10
C ILE A 25 53.71 26.78 3.00
N CYS A 26 53.67 25.44 3.00
CA CYS A 26 52.60 24.69 2.34
C CYS A 26 51.40 24.68 3.29
N THR A 27 50.56 25.71 3.20
CA THR A 27 49.16 25.61 3.63
C THR A 27 48.49 24.56 2.76
N VAL A 28 48.49 23.31 3.23
CA VAL A 28 47.54 22.31 2.76
C VAL A 28 46.19 22.75 3.30
N MET A 29 45.47 23.57 2.52
CA MET A 29 44.04 23.67 2.68
C MET A 29 43.48 22.28 2.40
N SER A 30 43.24 21.53 3.47
CA SER A 30 42.34 20.39 3.48
C SER A 30 40.94 20.93 3.17
N GLY A 31 40.68 21.20 1.90
CA GLY A 31 39.34 21.34 1.40
C GLY A 31 38.66 20.00 1.65
N TYR A 32 37.79 19.95 2.65
CA TYR A 32 36.69 18.99 2.66
C TYR A 32 35.81 19.33 1.46
N LEU A 33 36.23 18.88 0.28
CA LEU A 33 35.33 18.64 -0.83
C LEU A 33 34.46 17.46 -0.38
N SER A 34 33.35 17.75 0.28
CA SER A 34 32.21 16.86 0.23
C SER A 34 31.97 16.59 -1.25
N PRO A 35 32.05 15.34 -1.75
CA PRO A 35 31.48 15.06 -3.04
C PRO A 35 29.99 15.35 -2.85
N SER A 36 29.53 16.47 -3.39
CA SER A 36 28.11 16.63 -3.70
C SER A 36 27.82 15.52 -4.70
N VAL A 37 27.40 14.37 -4.18
CA VAL A 37 26.75 13.30 -4.95
C VAL A 37 25.42 13.91 -5.37
N VAL A 38 25.45 14.75 -6.40
CA VAL A 38 24.31 14.93 -7.27
C VAL A 38 24.38 13.73 -8.22
N GLY A 39 24.12 12.56 -7.65
CA GLY A 39 23.84 11.35 -8.42
C GLY A 39 22.53 11.60 -9.14
N SER A 40 22.49 11.34 -10.44
CA SER A 40 21.23 11.18 -11.14
C SER A 40 20.45 10.08 -10.43
N ALA A 41 19.37 10.41 -9.72
CA ALA A 41 18.58 9.42 -9.00
C ALA A 41 17.89 8.44 -9.97
N GLN A 42 17.65 8.85 -11.22
CA GLN A 42 17.17 7.97 -12.27
C GLN A 42 18.00 6.67 -12.36
N THR A 43 17.35 5.54 -12.08
CA THR A 43 18.02 4.24 -12.15
C THR A 43 18.27 3.87 -13.62
N GLN A 44 19.42 3.27 -13.90
CA GLN A 44 19.73 2.74 -15.25
C GLN A 44 19.29 1.28 -15.44
N GLN A 45 18.70 0.66 -14.40
CA GLN A 45 18.25 -0.73 -14.38
C GLN A 45 17.10 -0.96 -15.36
N ARG A 46 17.16 -2.00 -16.18
CA ARG A 46 16.12 -2.37 -17.15
C ARG A 46 14.97 -3.11 -16.45
N LEU A 47 13.82 -3.23 -17.11
CA LEU A 47 12.68 -4.00 -16.59
C LEU A 47 13.10 -5.42 -16.12
N LYS A 48 13.92 -6.11 -16.92
CA LYS A 48 14.42 -7.46 -16.59
C LYS A 48 15.22 -7.54 -15.29
N ASP A 49 15.87 -6.45 -14.89
CA ASP A 49 16.63 -6.41 -13.65
C ASP A 49 15.66 -6.37 -12.45
N TYR A 50 14.59 -5.59 -12.55
CA TYR A 50 13.49 -5.59 -11.58
C TYR A 50 12.76 -6.94 -11.52
N GLU A 51 12.45 -7.53 -12.67
CA GLU A 51 11.83 -8.86 -12.76
C GLU A 51 12.69 -9.93 -12.08
N ALA A 52 14.03 -9.87 -12.22
CA ALA A 52 14.93 -10.80 -11.55
C ALA A 52 14.93 -10.64 -10.00
N ILE A 53 14.79 -9.40 -9.50
CA ILE A 53 14.58 -9.15 -8.06
C ILE A 53 13.22 -9.73 -7.63
N SER A 54 12.17 -9.48 -8.41
CA SER A 54 10.82 -10.01 -8.16
C SER A 54 10.78 -11.54 -8.17
N ASP A 55 11.53 -12.21 -9.04
CA ASP A 55 11.62 -13.68 -9.10
C ASP A 55 12.33 -14.27 -7.88
N SER A 56 13.23 -13.49 -7.26
CA SER A 56 14.01 -13.89 -6.08
C SER A 56 13.50 -13.27 -4.77
N TYR A 57 12.30 -12.68 -4.76
CA TYR A 57 11.72 -11.93 -3.63
C TYR A 57 11.66 -12.69 -2.31
N ASN A 58 11.55 -14.03 -2.36
CA ASN A 58 11.57 -14.88 -1.16
C ASN A 58 12.90 -14.82 -0.38
N SER A 59 13.97 -14.31 -1.00
CA SER A 59 15.27 -14.08 -0.36
C SER A 59 15.38 -12.68 0.26
N VAL A 60 14.42 -11.79 -0.03
CA VAL A 60 14.32 -10.44 0.54
C VAL A 60 13.67 -10.54 1.93
N ILE A 61 14.11 -9.70 2.86
CA ILE A 61 13.55 -9.64 4.21
C ILE A 61 12.04 -9.28 4.16
N GLY A 62 11.26 -9.78 5.11
CA GLY A 62 9.85 -9.38 5.26
C GLY A 62 9.70 -8.04 6.00
N TYR A 63 8.55 -7.40 5.86
CA TYR A 63 8.27 -6.07 6.38
C TYR A 63 8.47 -5.95 7.89
N ARG A 64 8.07 -6.97 8.65
CA ARG A 64 8.27 -6.98 10.12
C ARG A 64 9.73 -6.93 10.51
N GLU A 65 10.61 -7.54 9.72
CA GLU A 65 12.05 -7.51 9.97
C GLU A 65 12.66 -6.19 9.49
N TYR A 66 12.22 -5.71 8.33
CA TYR A 66 12.56 -4.38 7.82
C TYR A 66 12.27 -3.27 8.85
N LEU A 67 11.09 -3.27 9.47
CA LEU A 67 10.74 -2.29 10.49
C LEU A 67 11.64 -2.35 11.73
N LYS A 68 12.19 -3.50 12.12
CA LYS A 68 13.11 -3.55 13.27
C LYS A 68 14.45 -2.88 12.97
N GLN A 69 14.81 -2.79 11.70
CA GLN A 69 16.07 -2.22 11.22
C GLN A 69 15.93 -0.73 10.88
N ALA A 70 14.72 -0.28 10.54
CA ALA A 70 14.43 1.11 10.23
C ALA A 70 14.29 1.98 11.49
N ASP A 71 14.69 3.25 11.37
CA ASP A 71 14.31 4.27 12.35
C ASP A 71 12.78 4.46 12.32
N GLN A 72 12.16 4.53 13.50
CA GLN A 72 10.70 4.58 13.66
C GLN A 72 10.11 5.99 13.59
N THR A 73 10.91 7.00 13.26
CA THR A 73 10.46 8.38 13.06
C THR A 73 9.43 8.43 11.94
N ARG A 74 8.28 9.06 12.20
CA ARG A 74 7.17 9.23 11.26
C ARG A 74 6.87 10.72 11.07
N PRO A 75 7.43 11.37 10.05
CA PRO A 75 7.27 12.80 9.84
C PRO A 75 5.85 13.17 9.38
N ASP A 76 5.40 14.40 9.66
CA ASP A 76 4.06 14.90 9.31
C ASP A 76 3.98 15.43 7.87
N GLU A 77 5.12 15.56 7.18
CA GLU A 77 5.20 16.07 5.82
C GLU A 77 4.45 15.18 4.83
N VAL A 78 3.82 15.84 3.85
CA VAL A 78 3.09 15.21 2.76
C VAL A 78 3.83 15.50 1.45
N TYR A 79 4.12 14.44 0.70
CA TYR A 79 4.67 14.54 -0.65
C TYR A 79 3.67 13.96 -1.64
N VAL A 80 3.14 14.80 -2.52
CA VAL A 80 2.26 14.39 -3.62
C VAL A 80 3.08 14.37 -4.91
N ILE A 81 3.09 13.22 -5.57
CA ILE A 81 3.75 12.99 -6.86
C ILE A 81 2.62 12.81 -7.89
N HIS A 82 2.50 13.72 -8.85
CA HIS A 82 1.48 13.60 -9.88
C HIS A 82 1.86 12.53 -10.89
N ALA A 83 0.87 11.82 -11.43
CA ALA A 83 1.13 10.66 -12.27
C ALA A 83 1.90 11.00 -13.56
N ASN A 84 1.78 12.22 -14.07
CA ASN A 84 2.48 12.75 -15.24
C ASN A 84 3.89 13.30 -14.93
N ASP A 85 4.31 13.35 -13.67
CA ASP A 85 5.68 13.74 -13.26
C ASP A 85 6.69 12.58 -13.38
N TYR A 86 6.37 11.55 -14.16
CA TYR A 86 7.26 10.39 -14.32
C TYR A 86 8.56 10.82 -15.03
N VAL A 87 9.69 10.30 -14.55
CA VAL A 87 11.01 10.60 -15.12
C VAL A 87 11.44 9.55 -16.13
N ARG A 88 10.79 8.37 -16.11
CA ARG A 88 11.18 7.23 -16.93
C ARG A 88 10.07 6.20 -17.06
N THR A 89 9.98 5.59 -18.23
CA THR A 89 9.21 4.36 -18.46
C THR A 89 10.05 3.32 -19.21
N SER A 90 9.67 2.04 -19.11
CA SER A 90 10.23 0.96 -19.92
C SER A 90 9.14 -0.03 -20.29
N ASP A 91 9.16 -0.51 -21.54
CA ASP A 91 8.29 -1.59 -22.03
C ASP A 91 6.78 -1.33 -21.80
N MET A 92 6.40 -0.06 -21.74
CA MET A 92 5.02 0.41 -21.54
C MET A 92 4.76 1.65 -22.40
N LYS A 93 3.62 1.67 -23.10
CA LYS A 93 3.15 2.88 -23.77
C LYS A 93 2.26 3.67 -22.81
N ILE A 94 2.72 4.86 -22.43
CA ILE A 94 1.94 5.80 -21.63
C ILE A 94 0.91 6.51 -22.49
N THR A 95 -0.31 6.59 -21.98
CA THR A 95 -1.37 7.48 -22.48
C THR A 95 -1.86 8.32 -21.31
N GLU A 96 -1.94 9.62 -21.51
CA GLU A 96 -2.40 10.58 -20.51
C GLU A 96 -3.87 10.92 -20.74
N TYR A 97 -4.59 11.17 -19.65
CA TYR A 97 -5.99 11.55 -19.64
C TYR A 97 -6.19 12.71 -18.66
N GLU A 98 -6.67 13.84 -19.17
CA GLU A 98 -7.05 15.00 -18.37
C GLU A 98 -8.46 14.82 -17.81
N ASP A 99 -8.65 15.21 -16.55
CA ASP A 99 -9.95 15.33 -15.87
C ASP A 99 -10.84 14.07 -15.98
N TYR A 100 -10.21 12.89 -16.02
CA TYR A 100 -10.89 11.62 -16.34
C TYR A 100 -11.92 11.24 -15.28
N GLU A 101 -13.16 10.95 -15.71
CA GLU A 101 -14.28 10.61 -14.82
C GLU A 101 -14.47 11.63 -13.68
N GLY A 102 -14.22 12.92 -13.95
CA GLY A 102 -14.44 14.03 -13.03
C GLY A 102 -13.32 14.28 -12.02
N GLU A 103 -12.21 13.55 -12.09
CA GLU A 103 -11.03 13.78 -11.24
C GLU A 103 -10.10 14.81 -11.85
N GLU A 104 -9.99 15.99 -11.24
CA GLU A 104 -9.15 17.09 -11.74
C GLU A 104 -7.68 16.67 -11.93
N GLY A 105 -7.09 17.04 -13.06
CA GLY A 105 -5.68 16.87 -13.39
C GLY A 105 -5.36 15.64 -14.24
N THR A 106 -4.07 15.48 -14.56
CA THR A 106 -3.60 14.44 -15.48
C THR A 106 -3.46 13.09 -14.79
N SER A 107 -4.02 12.05 -15.41
CA SER A 107 -3.81 10.65 -15.06
C SER A 107 -3.07 9.89 -16.16
N VAL A 108 -2.30 8.89 -15.78
CA VAL A 108 -1.48 8.08 -16.68
C VAL A 108 -1.98 6.64 -16.72
N CYS A 109 -2.24 6.14 -17.93
CA CYS A 109 -2.55 4.72 -18.14
C CYS A 109 -1.30 3.86 -18.04
N THR A 110 -1.30 3.01 -17.01
CA THR A 110 -0.30 1.96 -16.83
C THR A 110 -0.85 0.63 -17.33
N GLY A 111 -0.08 -0.05 -18.18
CA GLY A 111 -0.45 -1.34 -18.76
C GLY A 111 -0.36 -2.49 -17.74
N SER A 112 -0.58 -3.72 -18.21
CA SER A 112 -0.40 -4.95 -17.42
C SER A 112 1.05 -5.41 -17.29
N SER A 113 1.99 -4.76 -17.99
CA SER A 113 3.44 -5.01 -17.94
C SER A 113 4.21 -3.70 -18.15
N GLY A 114 5.51 -3.73 -17.86
CA GLY A 114 6.40 -2.57 -17.97
C GLY A 114 6.56 -1.81 -16.65
N LEU A 115 7.29 -0.71 -16.69
CA LEU A 115 7.54 0.11 -15.49
C LEU A 115 7.35 1.60 -15.77
N ILE A 116 7.09 2.33 -14.70
CA ILE A 116 7.09 3.78 -14.60
C ILE A 116 7.83 4.19 -13.32
N GLU A 117 8.70 5.19 -13.42
CA GLU A 117 9.55 5.65 -12.32
C GLU A 117 9.34 7.14 -12.08
N TYR A 118 9.33 7.50 -10.81
CA TYR A 118 9.15 8.85 -10.29
C TYR A 118 10.32 9.25 -9.42
N GLU A 119 10.53 10.55 -9.26
CA GLU A 119 11.51 11.11 -8.33
C GLU A 119 10.80 11.94 -7.25
N VAL A 120 11.30 11.86 -6.02
CA VAL A 120 10.82 12.67 -4.90
C VAL A 120 12.01 13.16 -4.09
N THR A 121 11.93 14.39 -3.56
CA THR A 121 12.95 14.95 -2.66
C THR A 121 12.39 15.05 -1.25
N ILE A 122 12.90 14.21 -0.37
CA ILE A 122 12.49 14.09 1.02
C ILE A 122 13.29 15.08 1.87
N LYS A 123 12.59 15.87 2.68
CA LYS A 123 13.18 16.88 3.57
C LYS A 123 13.55 16.32 4.94
N THR A 124 12.76 15.36 5.43
CA THR A 124 12.89 14.80 6.78
C THR A 124 12.98 13.30 6.65
N ALA A 125 14.08 12.71 7.11
CA ALA A 125 14.21 11.26 7.09
C ALA A 125 13.15 10.60 8.00
N GLY A 126 12.59 9.47 7.56
CA GLY A 126 11.60 8.73 8.33
C GLY A 126 10.81 7.70 7.52
N LEU A 127 9.91 7.00 8.22
CA LEU A 127 8.93 6.10 7.63
C LEU A 127 7.74 6.91 7.10
N TYR A 128 7.38 6.64 5.85
CA TYR A 128 6.21 7.20 5.18
C TYR A 128 5.27 6.08 4.73
N ASP A 129 3.97 6.20 5.01
CA ASP A 129 2.99 5.38 4.31
C ASP A 129 2.84 5.88 2.88
N MET A 130 2.66 4.94 1.95
CA MET A 130 2.40 5.25 0.55
C MET A 130 0.93 4.98 0.22
N SER A 131 0.27 5.97 -0.37
CA SER A 131 -1.09 5.86 -0.92
C SER A 131 -1.07 6.12 -2.42
N ILE A 132 -1.90 5.39 -3.15
CA ILE A 132 -2.08 5.50 -4.59
C ILE A 132 -3.52 5.91 -4.87
N ARG A 133 -3.70 7.00 -5.62
CA ARG A 133 -5.00 7.34 -6.19
C ARG A 133 -5.08 6.79 -7.61
N TYR A 134 -5.99 5.86 -7.85
CA TYR A 134 -6.09 5.14 -9.13
C TYR A 134 -7.54 4.92 -9.57
N TYR A 135 -7.71 4.62 -10.85
CA TYR A 135 -8.98 4.21 -11.44
C TYR A 135 -8.79 2.88 -12.19
N PRO A 136 -9.52 1.81 -11.84
CA PRO A 136 -9.46 0.55 -12.56
C PRO A 136 -10.12 0.71 -13.93
N ILE A 137 -9.36 0.49 -15.01
CA ILE A 137 -9.91 0.51 -16.38
C ILE A 137 -10.19 -0.91 -16.87
N LYS A 138 -10.86 -1.02 -18.02
CA LYS A 138 -11.25 -2.29 -18.61
C LYS A 138 -10.05 -3.24 -18.77
N GLY A 139 -10.19 -4.45 -18.25
CA GLY A 139 -9.25 -5.56 -18.39
C GLY A 139 -10.01 -6.89 -18.37
N ASN A 140 -9.51 -7.91 -17.66
CA ASN A 140 -10.16 -9.23 -17.56
C ASN A 140 -10.97 -9.46 -16.28
N GLY A 141 -11.03 -8.47 -15.38
CA GLY A 141 -11.77 -8.54 -14.11
C GLY A 141 -11.00 -9.11 -12.91
N SER A 142 -9.72 -9.45 -13.07
CA SER A 142 -8.83 -9.81 -11.94
C SER A 142 -8.43 -8.58 -11.12
N SER A 143 -7.86 -8.78 -9.92
CA SER A 143 -7.22 -7.69 -9.16
C SER A 143 -6.01 -7.13 -9.92
N ILE A 144 -5.80 -5.82 -9.83
CA ILE A 144 -4.62 -5.14 -10.38
C ILE A 144 -3.44 -5.42 -9.46
N GLN A 145 -2.27 -5.69 -10.02
CA GLN A 145 -1.07 -6.05 -9.23
C GLN A 145 0.13 -5.22 -9.67
N ARG A 146 0.83 -4.64 -8.70
CA ARG A 146 2.06 -3.86 -8.90
C ARG A 146 3.13 -4.28 -7.91
N SER A 147 4.39 -4.13 -8.32
CA SER A 147 5.53 -4.10 -7.40
C SER A 147 6.01 -2.68 -7.22
N PHE A 148 6.52 -2.38 -6.02
CA PHE A 148 7.10 -1.08 -5.68
C PHE A 148 8.56 -1.24 -5.28
N PHE A 149 9.42 -0.48 -5.93
CA PHE A 149 10.85 -0.42 -5.65
C PHE A 149 11.23 1.00 -5.24
N ILE A 150 12.17 1.10 -4.31
CA ILE A 150 12.75 2.36 -3.84
C ILE A 150 14.23 2.35 -4.22
N ASP A 151 14.70 3.38 -4.92
CA ASP A 151 16.10 3.51 -5.34
C ASP A 151 16.65 2.30 -6.13
N GLY A 152 15.77 1.60 -6.86
CA GLY A 152 16.12 0.40 -7.64
C GLY A 152 16.19 -0.89 -6.84
N GLU A 153 15.77 -0.88 -5.56
CA GLU A 153 15.75 -2.05 -4.69
C GLU A 153 14.33 -2.37 -4.21
N LEU A 154 14.10 -3.64 -3.86
CA LEU A 154 12.87 -4.07 -3.21
C LEU A 154 13.10 -4.00 -1.68
N PRO A 155 12.51 -3.04 -0.95
CA PRO A 155 12.85 -2.82 0.47
C PRO A 155 12.51 -4.03 1.36
N TYR A 156 11.40 -4.68 1.06
CA TYR A 156 10.92 -5.89 1.72
C TYR A 156 9.97 -6.67 0.80
N SER A 157 9.83 -7.97 1.05
CA SER A 157 9.19 -8.91 0.14
C SER A 157 7.71 -8.60 -0.18
N GLU A 158 6.96 -8.03 0.76
CA GLU A 158 5.54 -7.71 0.57
C GLU A 158 5.30 -6.63 -0.50
N LEU A 159 6.25 -5.71 -0.76
CA LEU A 159 6.14 -4.73 -1.85
C LEU A 159 6.26 -5.35 -3.26
N ASN A 160 6.63 -6.62 -3.35
CA ASN A 160 6.70 -7.31 -4.64
C ASN A 160 5.31 -7.55 -5.25
N SER A 161 4.27 -7.62 -4.43
CA SER A 161 2.92 -8.00 -4.85
C SER A 161 1.88 -7.22 -4.07
N ILE A 162 1.66 -5.96 -4.46
CA ILE A 162 0.56 -5.17 -3.95
C ILE A 162 -0.66 -5.35 -4.85
N GLU A 163 -1.79 -5.74 -4.27
CA GLU A 163 -3.06 -5.86 -4.97
C GLU A 163 -3.93 -4.60 -4.79
N PHE A 164 -4.41 -4.08 -5.91
CA PHE A 164 -5.38 -3.00 -6.00
C PHE A 164 -6.71 -3.57 -6.48
N SER A 165 -7.77 -3.33 -5.71
CA SER A 165 -9.10 -3.87 -6.00
C SER A 165 -9.75 -3.18 -7.20
N ARG A 166 -10.67 -3.91 -7.85
CA ARG A 166 -11.69 -3.32 -8.73
C ARG A 166 -12.98 -3.12 -7.94
N VAL A 167 -13.92 -2.36 -8.50
CA VAL A 167 -15.24 -2.18 -7.91
C VAL A 167 -16.29 -2.90 -8.73
N TRP A 168 -17.13 -3.68 -8.05
CA TRP A 168 -18.16 -4.53 -8.63
C TRP A 168 -19.51 -4.28 -7.98
N LYS A 169 -20.57 -4.42 -8.76
CA LYS A 169 -21.96 -4.40 -8.27
C LYS A 169 -22.78 -5.52 -8.90
N ASN A 170 -23.87 -5.88 -8.22
CA ASN A 170 -24.89 -6.75 -8.80
C ASN A 170 -25.59 -6.00 -9.95
N VAL A 171 -25.84 -6.67 -11.08
CA VAL A 171 -26.64 -6.08 -12.18
C VAL A 171 -28.09 -5.89 -11.76
N ASN A 172 -28.66 -6.87 -11.04
CA ASN A 172 -30.04 -6.87 -10.60
C ASN A 172 -30.12 -6.70 -9.08
N SER A 173 -31.05 -5.87 -8.62
CA SER A 173 -31.43 -5.76 -7.19
C SER A 173 -32.50 -6.78 -6.79
N LYS A 174 -33.08 -7.50 -7.76
CA LYS A 174 -33.99 -8.62 -7.54
C LYS A 174 -33.43 -9.87 -8.19
N TRP A 175 -33.42 -10.97 -7.44
CA TRP A 175 -32.84 -12.21 -7.90
C TRP A 175 -33.74 -12.85 -8.96
N ASN A 176 -33.16 -13.14 -10.13
CA ASN A 176 -33.83 -13.96 -11.13
C ASN A 176 -34.07 -15.36 -10.55
N LYS A 177 -35.14 -16.03 -10.98
CA LYS A 177 -35.49 -17.36 -10.48
C LYS A 177 -35.41 -18.41 -11.57
N ASP A 178 -35.04 -19.64 -11.19
CA ASP A 178 -35.18 -20.81 -12.04
C ASP A 178 -36.66 -21.29 -12.12
N ASN A 179 -36.90 -22.37 -12.87
CA ASN A 179 -38.24 -22.96 -13.01
C ASN A 179 -38.76 -23.67 -11.73
N GLN A 180 -37.92 -23.80 -10.71
CA GLN A 180 -38.26 -24.35 -9.39
C GLN A 180 -38.48 -23.25 -8.35
N GLY A 181 -38.23 -21.99 -8.70
CA GLY A 181 -38.36 -20.81 -7.84
C GLY A 181 -37.12 -20.51 -6.99
N ASN A 182 -35.99 -21.19 -7.24
CA ASN A 182 -34.71 -20.90 -6.60
C ASN A 182 -34.12 -19.62 -7.17
N ASP A 183 -33.47 -18.84 -6.33
CA ASP A 183 -32.73 -17.67 -6.77
C ASP A 183 -31.50 -18.09 -7.58
N LEU A 184 -31.27 -17.39 -8.69
CA LEU A 184 -30.06 -17.51 -9.47
C LEU A 184 -28.99 -16.59 -8.88
N ARG A 185 -27.72 -16.99 -9.04
CA ARG A 185 -26.58 -16.12 -8.74
C ARG A 185 -26.71 -14.83 -9.56
N PRO A 186 -26.62 -13.64 -8.94
CA PRO A 186 -26.70 -12.40 -9.69
C PRO A 186 -25.46 -12.22 -10.56
N GLU A 187 -25.67 -11.74 -11.78
CA GLU A 187 -24.61 -11.25 -12.63
C GLU A 187 -23.90 -10.07 -11.95
N GLN A 188 -22.57 -10.03 -12.10
CA GLN A 188 -21.72 -8.97 -11.57
C GLN A 188 -21.20 -8.12 -12.73
N ILE A 189 -21.19 -6.80 -12.54
CA ILE A 189 -20.60 -5.87 -13.51
C ILE A 189 -19.61 -4.94 -12.80
N GLU A 190 -18.53 -4.56 -13.49
CA GLU A 190 -17.61 -3.55 -12.98
C GLU A 190 -18.34 -2.20 -12.87
N ALA A 191 -18.09 -1.51 -11.75
CA ALA A 191 -18.57 -0.17 -11.47
C ALA A 191 -17.37 0.69 -11.03
N PRO A 192 -16.40 0.92 -11.94
CA PRO A 192 -15.14 1.55 -11.60
C PRO A 192 -15.36 2.98 -11.10
N GLU A 193 -14.48 3.40 -10.19
CA GLU A 193 -14.44 4.74 -9.60
C GLU A 193 -13.02 5.07 -9.16
N TRP A 194 -12.78 6.33 -8.78
CA TRP A 194 -11.51 6.76 -8.20
C TRP A 194 -11.36 6.22 -6.78
N ILE A 195 -10.21 5.58 -6.52
CA ILE A 195 -9.93 4.89 -5.26
C ILE A 195 -8.60 5.40 -4.71
N ASP A 196 -8.60 5.78 -3.44
CA ASP A 196 -7.38 5.93 -2.65
C ASP A 196 -7.07 4.61 -1.94
N SER A 197 -5.91 4.03 -2.21
CA SER A 197 -5.45 2.83 -1.54
C SER A 197 -4.03 3.00 -1.03
N TYR A 198 -3.86 2.78 0.28
CA TYR A 198 -2.54 2.48 0.81
C TYR A 198 -2.02 1.14 0.28
N LEU A 199 -0.73 0.91 0.46
CA LEU A 199 -0.14 -0.40 0.20
C LEU A 199 -0.41 -1.32 1.40
N TYR A 200 -0.89 -2.52 1.11
CA TYR A 200 -1.19 -3.56 2.08
C TYR A 200 -0.61 -4.89 1.60
N ASP A 201 -0.23 -5.75 2.55
CA ASP A 201 0.17 -7.12 2.26
C ASP A 201 -1.02 -7.90 1.68
N SER A 202 -0.87 -8.40 0.45
CA SER A 202 -1.92 -9.14 -0.26
C SER A 202 -2.28 -10.46 0.41
N GLU A 203 -1.35 -11.05 1.16
CA GLU A 203 -1.56 -12.31 1.89
C GLU A 203 -2.16 -12.08 3.28
N GLY A 204 -2.07 -10.86 3.81
CA GLY A 204 -2.64 -10.46 5.09
C GLY A 204 -1.90 -11.00 6.32
N TYR A 205 -0.63 -11.43 6.18
CA TYR A 205 0.22 -11.79 7.31
C TYR A 205 0.68 -10.55 8.09
N VAL A 206 0.85 -9.43 7.40
CA VAL A 206 1.11 -8.11 7.97
C VAL A 206 -0.20 -7.34 8.07
N SER A 207 -0.52 -6.89 9.29
CA SER A 207 -1.65 -6.00 9.53
C SER A 207 -1.22 -4.54 9.42
N GLY A 208 -2.02 -3.72 8.73
CA GLY A 208 -1.79 -2.29 8.62
C GLY A 208 -1.11 -1.88 7.32
N ARG A 209 -0.87 -0.58 7.19
CA ARG A 209 -0.28 0.05 6.00
C ARG A 209 1.20 -0.32 5.91
N LEU A 210 1.66 -0.59 4.70
CA LEU A 210 3.07 -0.83 4.40
C LEU A 210 3.77 0.53 4.19
N SER A 211 4.75 0.82 5.05
CA SER A 211 5.55 2.04 5.00
C SER A 211 6.91 1.82 4.36
N VAL A 212 7.53 2.87 3.85
CA VAL A 212 8.92 2.87 3.39
C VAL A 212 9.73 3.92 4.15
N TYR A 213 10.93 3.56 4.59
CA TYR A 213 11.88 4.48 5.20
C TYR A 213 12.64 5.20 4.09
N LEU A 214 12.64 6.52 4.13
CA LEU A 214 13.36 7.38 3.19
C LEU A 214 14.28 8.31 3.98
N THR A 215 15.49 8.50 3.45
CA THR A 215 16.45 9.47 4.00
C THR A 215 16.15 10.88 3.51
N GLU A 216 16.76 11.90 4.13
CA GLU A 216 16.77 13.24 3.53
C GLU A 216 17.53 13.18 2.18
N GLY A 217 16.92 13.72 1.13
CA GLY A 217 17.50 13.74 -0.21
C GLY A 217 16.57 13.21 -1.29
N LYS A 218 17.15 12.91 -2.45
CA LYS A 218 16.43 12.49 -3.65
C LYS A 218 16.31 10.97 -3.69
N HIS A 219 15.09 10.48 -3.89
CA HIS A 219 14.77 9.06 -4.01
C HIS A 219 14.00 8.77 -5.30
N THR A 220 14.09 7.55 -5.80
CA THR A 220 13.20 7.05 -6.86
C THR A 220 12.14 6.09 -6.33
N ILE A 221 10.95 6.17 -6.92
CA ILE A 221 9.88 5.19 -6.72
C ILE A 221 9.58 4.58 -8.09
N THR A 222 9.89 3.31 -8.24
CA THR A 222 9.60 2.56 -9.47
C THR A 222 8.41 1.64 -9.23
N ILE A 223 7.39 1.78 -10.07
CA ILE A 223 6.21 0.92 -10.09
C ILE A 223 6.33 -0.01 -11.28
N VAL A 224 6.36 -1.32 -11.01
CA VAL A 224 6.38 -2.37 -12.04
C VAL A 224 4.98 -2.97 -12.17
N SER A 225 4.42 -2.94 -13.38
CA SER A 225 3.15 -3.59 -13.68
C SER A 225 3.31 -5.10 -13.79
N GLN A 226 2.54 -5.84 -13.00
CA GLN A 226 2.50 -7.31 -13.04
C GLN A 226 1.21 -7.85 -13.65
N ARG A 227 0.06 -7.24 -13.33
CA ARG A 227 -1.26 -7.72 -13.76
C ARG A 227 -2.27 -6.59 -13.84
N GLU A 228 -3.12 -6.64 -14.87
CA GLU A 228 -4.18 -5.67 -15.20
C GLU A 228 -3.74 -4.20 -15.37
N PRO A 229 -4.42 -3.43 -16.23
CA PRO A 229 -4.15 -2.00 -16.39
C PRO A 229 -4.89 -1.14 -15.35
N MET A 230 -4.40 0.07 -15.12
CA MET A 230 -5.10 1.13 -14.35
C MET A 230 -4.67 2.52 -14.80
N LEU A 231 -5.52 3.52 -14.55
CA LEU A 231 -5.07 4.92 -14.54
C LEU A 231 -4.50 5.23 -13.16
N LEU A 232 -3.27 5.73 -13.13
CA LEU A 232 -2.63 6.30 -11.94
C LEU A 232 -2.88 7.81 -11.96
N ARG A 233 -3.34 8.39 -10.85
CA ARG A 233 -3.53 9.85 -10.72
C ARG A 233 -2.45 10.49 -9.85
N SER A 234 -2.09 9.85 -8.74
CA SER A 234 -1.02 10.32 -7.88
C SER A 234 -0.49 9.22 -6.97
N ILE A 235 0.75 9.43 -6.52
CA ILE A 235 1.37 8.72 -5.41
C ILE A 235 1.53 9.74 -4.29
N THR A 236 1.09 9.41 -3.08
CA THR A 236 1.23 10.29 -1.91
C THR A 236 2.00 9.57 -0.81
N LEU A 237 3.09 10.20 -0.35
CA LEU A 237 3.84 9.77 0.83
C LEU A 237 3.43 10.66 2.01
N PHE A 238 2.84 10.06 3.04
CA PHE A 238 2.45 10.79 4.24
C PHE A 238 2.14 9.84 5.40
N ASN A 239 2.03 10.40 6.59
CA ASN A 239 1.60 9.69 7.78
C ASN A 239 0.23 10.24 8.21
N PRO A 240 -0.87 9.49 8.00
CA PRO A 240 -2.18 9.91 8.48
C PRO A 240 -2.18 9.95 10.00
N LYS A 241 -2.88 10.93 10.56
CA LYS A 241 -3.04 11.08 12.01
C LYS A 241 -3.78 9.87 12.58
N ASP A 242 -3.42 9.51 13.81
CA ASP A 242 -4.17 8.53 14.60
C ASP A 242 -5.61 9.06 14.77
N PRO A 243 -6.65 8.28 14.39
CA PRO A 243 -8.03 8.68 14.60
C PRO A 243 -8.40 8.79 16.10
N GLY A 244 -7.52 8.35 17.00
CA GLY A 244 -7.76 8.31 18.44
C GLY A 244 -8.49 7.02 18.83
N THR A 245 -8.47 6.74 20.13
CA THR A 245 -9.22 5.60 20.67
C THR A 245 -10.72 5.89 20.64
N TYR A 246 -11.54 4.83 20.62
CA TYR A 246 -13.00 4.96 20.72
C TYR A 246 -13.43 5.86 21.90
N LYS A 247 -12.73 5.76 23.04
CA LYS A 247 -13.01 6.56 24.23
C LYS A 247 -12.78 8.06 24.00
N GLU A 248 -11.70 8.42 23.31
CA GLU A 248 -11.36 9.83 23.02
C GLU A 248 -12.32 10.42 21.99
N VAL A 249 -12.60 9.67 20.92
CA VAL A 249 -13.55 10.08 19.88
C VAL A 249 -14.95 10.25 20.46
N LYS A 250 -15.42 9.29 21.26
CA LYS A 250 -16.72 9.39 21.92
C LYS A 250 -16.79 10.58 22.88
N ALA A 251 -15.76 10.83 23.68
CA ALA A 251 -15.76 11.99 24.59
C ALA A 251 -15.88 13.32 23.82
N SER A 252 -15.18 13.45 22.69
CA SER A 252 -15.30 14.62 21.81
C SER A 252 -16.72 14.77 21.24
N TRP A 253 -17.38 13.67 20.86
CA TRP A 253 -18.77 13.69 20.40
C TRP A 253 -19.76 14.00 21.52
N ASP A 254 -19.55 13.47 22.72
CA ASP A 254 -20.36 13.78 23.90
C ASP A 254 -20.30 15.29 24.22
N GLU A 255 -19.13 15.91 24.13
CA GLU A 255 -18.95 17.37 24.30
C GLU A 255 -19.65 18.19 23.21
N GLN A 256 -19.79 17.64 22.01
CA GLN A 256 -20.55 18.24 20.90
C GLN A 256 -22.07 18.01 21.02
N GLY A 257 -22.51 17.31 22.07
CA GLY A 257 -23.93 17.05 22.35
C GLY A 257 -24.50 15.82 21.64
N ALA A 258 -23.66 14.90 21.16
CA ALA A 258 -24.14 13.61 20.65
C ALA A 258 -24.83 12.82 21.77
N ALA A 259 -25.91 12.12 21.43
CA ALA A 259 -26.71 11.36 22.36
C ALA A 259 -27.17 10.03 21.74
N ASP A 260 -27.61 9.11 22.58
CA ASP A 260 -28.20 7.84 22.14
C ASP A 260 -29.49 8.10 21.35
N THR A 261 -29.59 7.47 20.19
CA THR A 261 -30.83 7.46 19.40
C THR A 261 -31.80 6.40 19.94
N SER A 262 -33.10 6.54 19.65
CA SER A 262 -34.10 5.57 20.10
C SER A 262 -35.26 5.41 19.13
N GLY A 263 -35.90 4.24 19.15
CA GLY A 263 -37.07 3.95 18.30
C GLY A 263 -36.77 3.77 16.82
N GLN A 264 -35.49 3.76 16.42
CA GLN A 264 -35.04 3.55 15.05
C GLN A 264 -34.46 2.15 14.89
N MET A 265 -34.79 1.46 13.80
CA MET A 265 -34.17 0.19 13.42
C MET A 265 -34.04 0.13 11.91
N THR A 266 -32.79 0.08 11.43
CA THR A 266 -32.46 -0.15 10.02
C THR A 266 -31.93 -1.57 9.88
N ILE A 267 -32.61 -2.39 9.07
CA ILE A 267 -32.15 -3.75 8.73
C ILE A 267 -31.52 -3.68 7.35
N ILE A 268 -30.29 -4.18 7.24
CA ILE A 268 -29.54 -4.26 6.00
C ILE A 268 -29.33 -5.75 5.70
N GLU A 269 -29.85 -6.22 4.58
CA GLU A 269 -29.60 -7.59 4.13
C GLU A 269 -28.17 -7.70 3.62
N ALA A 270 -27.38 -8.60 4.20
CA ALA A 270 -25.94 -8.66 3.97
C ALA A 270 -25.64 -8.94 2.49
N GLU A 271 -26.45 -9.76 1.82
CA GLU A 271 -26.31 -10.06 0.40
C GLU A 271 -26.55 -8.88 -0.55
N ASP A 272 -27.23 -7.83 -0.08
CA ASP A 272 -27.54 -6.64 -0.88
C ASP A 272 -26.44 -5.57 -0.79
N ALA A 273 -25.18 -6.01 -0.87
CA ALA A 273 -24.02 -5.12 -0.91
C ALA A 273 -24.05 -4.27 -2.19
N THR A 274 -24.04 -2.94 -2.00
CA THR A 274 -24.09 -1.92 -3.05
C THR A 274 -22.84 -1.95 -3.93
N LYS A 275 -21.67 -2.12 -3.30
CA LYS A 275 -20.38 -2.26 -3.98
C LYS A 275 -19.51 -3.30 -3.31
N LYS A 276 -18.57 -3.85 -4.08
CA LYS A 276 -17.71 -4.95 -3.67
C LYS A 276 -16.36 -4.85 -4.34
N SER A 277 -15.32 -5.34 -3.68
CA SER A 277 -13.94 -5.31 -4.20
C SER A 277 -13.63 -6.36 -5.28
N THR A 278 -14.54 -7.33 -5.49
CA THR A 278 -14.35 -8.45 -6.42
C THR A 278 -15.69 -9.09 -6.82
N GLN A 279 -15.79 -9.54 -8.06
CA GLN A 279 -16.91 -10.33 -8.58
C GLN A 279 -17.14 -11.68 -7.86
N MET A 280 -16.18 -12.13 -7.06
CA MET A 280 -16.31 -13.35 -6.26
C MET A 280 -17.22 -13.17 -5.05
N LEU A 281 -17.48 -11.94 -4.61
CA LEU A 281 -18.36 -11.65 -3.47
C LEU A 281 -19.82 -11.60 -3.94
N TYR A 282 -20.36 -12.71 -4.42
CA TYR A 282 -21.78 -12.80 -4.77
C TYR A 282 -22.59 -13.43 -3.63
N PRO A 283 -23.88 -13.11 -3.53
CA PRO A 283 -24.82 -13.76 -2.63
C PRO A 283 -24.80 -15.28 -2.74
N ILE A 284 -24.91 -15.96 -1.60
CA ILE A 284 -25.05 -17.41 -1.51
C ILE A 284 -26.32 -17.77 -0.73
N GLN A 285 -26.67 -19.04 -0.77
CA GLN A 285 -27.93 -19.56 -0.26
C GLN A 285 -27.67 -20.35 1.02
N ASP A 286 -28.37 -20.01 2.10
CA ASP A 286 -28.34 -20.74 3.36
C ASP A 286 -29.77 -21.10 3.80
N GLN A 287 -30.08 -22.40 3.75
CA GLN A 287 -31.37 -22.94 4.16
C GLN A 287 -31.30 -23.67 5.52
N SER A 288 -30.17 -23.56 6.24
CA SER A 288 -29.93 -24.35 7.46
C SER A 288 -30.76 -23.91 8.66
N THR A 289 -31.29 -22.69 8.65
CA THR A 289 -32.11 -22.15 9.74
C THR A 289 -33.12 -21.13 9.24
N PRO A 290 -34.36 -21.12 9.78
CA PRO A 290 -35.35 -20.08 9.48
C PRO A 290 -35.00 -18.70 10.07
N ALA A 291 -33.93 -18.60 10.86
CA ALA A 291 -33.45 -17.32 11.40
C ALA A 291 -32.69 -16.45 10.36
N VAL A 292 -32.29 -17.02 9.22
CA VAL A 292 -31.69 -16.26 8.10
C VAL A 292 -32.80 -15.81 7.16
N THR A 293 -32.85 -14.51 6.85
CA THR A 293 -33.87 -13.93 5.97
C THR A 293 -33.24 -13.54 4.63
N PRO A 294 -33.93 -13.76 3.49
CA PRO A 294 -35.17 -14.52 3.35
C PRO A 294 -34.98 -16.04 3.52
N TYR A 295 -35.92 -16.70 4.20
CA TYR A 295 -35.95 -18.16 4.37
C TYR A 295 -37.03 -18.81 3.51
N SER A 296 -36.75 -20.00 2.99
CA SER A 296 -37.78 -20.90 2.46
C SER A 296 -37.40 -22.34 2.77
N ALA A 297 -38.36 -23.15 3.23
CA ALA A 297 -38.16 -24.59 3.40
C ALA A 297 -38.23 -25.36 2.05
N LYS A 298 -38.60 -24.68 0.96
CA LYS A 298 -38.79 -25.29 -0.36
C LYS A 298 -37.80 -24.79 -1.42
N CYS A 299 -37.49 -23.50 -1.42
CA CYS A 299 -36.67 -22.86 -2.44
C CYS A 299 -35.33 -22.42 -1.85
N LEU A 300 -34.27 -22.47 -2.65
CA LEU A 300 -33.00 -21.88 -2.28
C LEU A 300 -33.03 -20.38 -2.60
N LEU A 301 -32.93 -19.54 -1.57
CA LEU A 301 -32.97 -18.09 -1.69
C LEU A 301 -31.60 -17.50 -1.39
N ASN A 302 -31.20 -16.48 -2.16
CA ASN A 302 -29.97 -15.73 -1.88
C ASN A 302 -30.22 -14.87 -0.63
N ASN A 303 -29.57 -15.21 0.48
CA ASN A 303 -29.88 -14.68 1.81
C ASN A 303 -28.65 -14.56 2.74
N THR A 304 -27.46 -14.79 2.18
CA THR A 304 -26.19 -14.64 2.88
C THR A 304 -25.11 -14.23 1.88
N ILE A 305 -23.97 -13.75 2.38
CA ILE A 305 -22.81 -13.41 1.56
C ILE A 305 -21.51 -13.69 2.31
N GLY A 306 -20.44 -13.94 1.57
CA GLY A 306 -19.10 -14.17 2.12
C GLY A 306 -18.71 -15.65 2.13
N GLY A 307 -18.40 -16.21 3.30
CA GLY A 307 -17.84 -17.55 3.43
C GLY A 307 -16.48 -17.67 2.72
N THR A 308 -16.26 -18.77 1.99
CA THR A 308 -15.03 -19.02 1.22
C THR A 308 -14.68 -17.88 0.26
N ASN A 309 -15.68 -17.21 -0.31
CA ASN A 309 -15.46 -16.12 -1.25
C ASN A 309 -14.83 -14.87 -0.58
N TRP A 310 -14.93 -14.75 0.74
CA TRP A 310 -14.39 -13.65 1.54
C TRP A 310 -13.25 -14.08 2.47
N GLN A 311 -12.60 -15.22 2.20
CA GLN A 311 -11.53 -15.72 3.06
C GLN A 311 -10.20 -14.96 2.90
N ASN A 312 -9.92 -14.43 1.69
CA ASN A 312 -8.66 -13.72 1.41
C ASN A 312 -8.70 -12.30 1.98
N ALA A 313 -7.53 -11.82 2.40
CA ALA A 313 -7.32 -10.45 2.88
C ALA A 313 -7.62 -9.39 1.78
N GLY A 314 -7.80 -8.14 2.20
CA GLY A 314 -8.02 -6.99 1.30
C GLY A 314 -9.40 -6.90 0.64
N LYS A 315 -10.23 -7.96 0.74
CA LYS A 315 -11.59 -7.96 0.18
C LYS A 315 -12.57 -7.16 1.04
N TRP A 316 -13.40 -6.34 0.41
CA TRP A 316 -14.38 -5.50 1.08
C TRP A 316 -15.75 -5.55 0.40
N MET A 317 -16.78 -5.22 1.19
CA MET A 317 -18.16 -4.99 0.74
C MET A 317 -18.66 -3.71 1.39
N GLU A 318 -19.48 -2.97 0.65
CA GLU A 318 -20.06 -1.71 1.07
C GLU A 318 -21.58 -1.79 0.97
N TRP A 319 -22.25 -1.26 1.98
CA TRP A 319 -23.69 -1.08 2.01
C TRP A 319 -23.99 0.40 2.22
N LYS A 320 -24.90 0.92 1.40
CA LYS A 320 -25.42 2.28 1.55
C LYS A 320 -26.79 2.22 2.22
N PHE A 321 -26.96 3.00 3.28
CA PHE A 321 -28.21 3.15 4.01
C PHE A 321 -28.33 4.57 4.55
N ASP A 322 -29.57 5.00 4.81
CA ASP A 322 -29.85 6.31 5.40
C ASP A 322 -30.12 6.16 6.91
N VAL A 323 -29.62 7.11 7.70
CA VAL A 323 -29.93 7.23 9.13
C VAL A 323 -30.96 8.34 9.35
N PRO A 324 -32.01 8.12 10.16
CA PRO A 324 -33.06 9.11 10.36
C PRO A 324 -32.59 10.39 11.07
N GLU A 325 -31.61 10.27 11.98
CA GLU A 325 -31.07 11.37 12.77
C GLU A 325 -29.61 11.14 13.13
N SER A 326 -28.92 12.18 13.58
CA SER A 326 -27.54 12.06 14.08
C SER A 326 -27.54 11.63 15.54
N GLY A 327 -26.67 10.69 15.91
CA GLY A 327 -26.49 10.24 17.30
C GLY A 327 -25.78 8.89 17.37
N TYR A 328 -25.79 8.28 18.56
CA TYR A 328 -25.25 6.93 18.75
C TYR A 328 -26.26 5.86 18.36
N TYR A 329 -25.77 4.86 17.64
CA TYR A 329 -26.51 3.70 17.17
C TYR A 329 -25.79 2.42 17.59
N ASP A 330 -26.56 1.39 17.93
CA ASP A 330 -26.04 0.04 18.12
C ASP A 330 -25.96 -0.69 16.77
N ILE A 331 -24.79 -1.27 16.48
CA ILE A 331 -24.59 -2.12 15.29
C ILE A 331 -24.64 -3.58 15.74
N SER A 332 -25.66 -4.29 15.28
CA SER A 332 -25.80 -5.74 15.48
C SER A 332 -25.62 -6.46 14.15
N MET A 333 -24.98 -7.63 14.18
CA MET A 333 -24.73 -8.44 12.98
C MET A 333 -25.19 -9.88 13.20
N TYR A 334 -25.87 -10.46 12.22
CA TYR A 334 -26.17 -11.88 12.20
C TYR A 334 -25.12 -12.62 11.36
N VAL A 335 -24.17 -13.28 12.04
CA VAL A 335 -22.98 -13.86 11.41
C VAL A 335 -22.89 -15.37 11.64
N LYS A 336 -22.26 -16.06 10.69
CA LYS A 336 -21.99 -17.51 10.77
C LYS A 336 -20.49 -17.76 10.68
N GLN A 337 -19.93 -18.29 11.77
CA GLN A 337 -18.56 -18.80 11.80
C GLN A 337 -18.60 -20.34 11.92
N ASN A 338 -18.34 -21.02 10.81
CA ASN A 338 -18.37 -22.49 10.73
C ASN A 338 -17.12 -23.10 10.09
N PHE A 339 -16.06 -22.32 9.90
CA PHE A 339 -14.85 -22.77 9.19
C PHE A 339 -13.77 -23.26 10.15
N ILE A 340 -13.36 -22.41 11.11
CA ILE A 340 -12.37 -22.75 12.12
C ILE A 340 -12.99 -22.56 13.51
N GLN A 341 -13.07 -23.65 14.26
CA GLN A 341 -13.54 -23.63 15.64
C GLN A 341 -12.43 -23.16 16.58
N GLY A 342 -12.77 -22.34 17.57
CA GLY A 342 -11.84 -21.91 18.62
C GLY A 342 -10.82 -20.84 18.24
N ILE A 343 -10.86 -20.31 17.01
CA ILE A 343 -10.00 -19.20 16.58
C ILE A 343 -10.87 -17.96 16.30
N PRO A 344 -10.56 -16.79 16.88
CA PRO A 344 -11.29 -15.56 16.56
C PRO A 344 -11.06 -15.16 15.10
N ILE A 345 -12.13 -14.75 14.42
CA ILE A 345 -12.07 -14.14 13.10
C ILE A 345 -12.31 -12.65 13.27
N ASN A 346 -11.44 -11.84 12.69
CA ASN A 346 -11.55 -10.38 12.75
C ASN A 346 -11.94 -9.82 11.39
N ARG A 347 -12.79 -8.79 11.41
CA ARG A 347 -13.13 -7.93 10.27
C ARG A 347 -12.98 -6.48 10.69
N LYS A 348 -12.60 -5.62 9.74
CA LYS A 348 -12.60 -4.17 9.94
C LYS A 348 -13.92 -3.63 9.42
N ILE A 349 -14.59 -2.82 10.23
CA ILE A 349 -15.79 -2.06 9.84
C ILE A 349 -15.37 -0.58 9.80
N THR A 350 -15.79 0.10 8.74
CA THR A 350 -15.61 1.53 8.53
C THR A 350 -16.98 2.16 8.26
N ILE A 351 -17.17 3.40 8.69
CA ILE A 351 -18.41 4.16 8.49
C ILE A 351 -18.00 5.45 7.79
N ASP A 352 -18.59 5.72 6.63
CA ASP A 352 -18.30 6.88 5.77
C ASP A 352 -16.84 6.99 5.28
N GLY A 353 -16.20 5.82 5.09
CA GLY A 353 -14.80 5.71 4.65
C GLY A 353 -13.82 5.75 5.81
#